data_AF-A0A0K0PD59-F1
#
_entry.id   AF-A0A0K0PD59-F1
#
_cell.length_a   1.000
_cell.length_b   1.000
_cell.length_c   1.000
_cell.angle_alpha   90.00
_cell.angle_beta   90.00
_cell.angle_gamma   90.00
#
_symmetry.space_group_name_H-M   'P 1'
#
loop_
_entity.id
_entity.type
_entity.pdbx_description
1 polymer ?
#
loop_
_entity_poly.entity_id
_entity_poly.type
_entity_poly.pdbx_seq_one_letter_code
_entity_poly.pdbx_strand_id
1 'polypeptide(L)'
;DRLIIKYPTSNKFQFESSFVNPFNLKEKVLYNNMPTYIDDILPGAIIYNKYDARTRLIEYTLRIPPYVPKHIQFSIEFNNRYTLTNYNEERVQGNIAYINVDVNQGYKEINGCDFTGKYS
;
A
#
# COMPACT_ATOMS: atom_id res chain seq x y z
N ASP A 1 10.54 10.93 -1.18
CA ASP A 1 10.38 10.18 0.09
C ASP A 1 10.10 8.70 -0.10
N ARG A 2 10.17 7.92 0.98
CA ARG A 2 9.91 6.47 0.95
C ARG A 2 8.94 6.07 2.06
N LEU A 3 7.83 5.44 1.67
CA LEU A 3 6.87 4.79 2.55
C LEU A 3 7.20 3.29 2.63
N ILE A 4 7.29 2.75 3.84
CA ILE A 4 7.47 1.31 4.08
C ILE A 4 6.32 0.82 4.95
N ILE A 5 5.62 -0.21 4.48
CA ILE A 5 4.52 -0.86 5.20
C ILE A 5 4.89 -2.34 5.39
N LYS A 6 4.83 -2.82 6.63
CA LYS A 6 5.03 -4.24 6.96
C LYS A 6 3.73 -4.84 7.42
N TYR A 7 3.34 -5.96 6.82
CA TYR A 7 2.08 -6.62 7.15
C TYR A 7 2.22 -8.15 7.09
N PRO A 8 1.42 -8.88 7.88
CA PRO A 8 1.46 -10.33 7.91
C PRO A 8 0.83 -10.95 6.67
N THR A 9 1.29 -12.15 6.30
CA THR A 9 0.62 -12.98 5.29
C THR A 9 -0.39 -13.92 5.94
N SER A 10 -1.24 -14.51 5.11
CA SER A 10 -2.16 -15.59 5.51
C SER A 10 -1.47 -16.85 6.03
N ASN A 11 -0.16 -16.97 5.87
CA ASN A 11 0.61 -18.08 6.44
C ASN A 11 1.04 -17.81 7.89
N LYS A 12 0.80 -16.62 8.45
CA LYS A 12 1.18 -16.29 9.83
C LYS A 12 0.07 -16.69 10.80
N PHE A 13 0.46 -17.28 11.93
CA PHE A 13 -0.47 -17.60 13.02
C PHE A 13 -1.27 -16.36 13.44
N GLN A 14 -2.59 -16.51 13.61
CA GLN A 14 -3.58 -15.45 13.89
C GLN A 14 -3.87 -14.49 12.73
N PHE A 15 -3.42 -14.82 11.52
CA PHE A 15 -3.67 -14.04 10.30
C PHE A 15 -4.14 -14.92 9.14
N GLU A 16 -4.62 -16.13 9.40
CA GLU A 16 -4.93 -17.16 8.40
C GLU A 16 -5.97 -16.70 7.38
N SER A 17 -6.92 -15.85 7.79
CA SER A 17 -7.93 -15.25 6.91
C SER A 17 -7.62 -13.79 6.55
N SER A 18 -6.36 -13.36 6.70
CA SER A 18 -5.95 -12.01 6.35
C SER A 18 -5.79 -11.81 4.85
N PHE A 19 -6.18 -10.63 4.38
CA PHE A 19 -5.94 -10.19 3.01
C PHE A 19 -5.71 -8.68 2.97
N VAL A 20 -5.25 -8.22 1.82
CA VAL A 20 -5.05 -6.79 1.56
C VAL A 20 -6.01 -6.33 0.49
N ASN A 21 -6.52 -5.11 0.64
CA ASN A 21 -7.36 -4.45 -0.33
C ASN A 21 -6.70 -3.13 -0.76
N PRO A 22 -6.36 -2.98 -2.06
CA PRO A 22 -6.59 -3.93 -3.16
C PRO A 22 -5.69 -5.18 -3.08
N PHE A 23 -6.19 -6.30 -3.61
CA PHE A 23 -5.49 -7.61 -3.62
C PHE A 23 -4.14 -7.60 -4.35
N ASN A 24 -3.91 -6.65 -5.26
CA ASN A 24 -2.62 -6.43 -5.93
C ASN A 24 -1.97 -5.11 -5.50
N LEU A 25 -1.49 -5.07 -4.24
CA LEU A 25 -0.76 -3.91 -3.74
C LEU A 25 0.49 -3.54 -4.54
N LYS A 26 1.09 -4.46 -5.31
CA LYS A 26 2.30 -4.17 -6.08
C LYS A 26 2.11 -3.03 -7.07
N GLU A 27 0.87 -2.81 -7.50
CA GLU A 27 0.57 -1.89 -8.57
C GLU A 27 -0.63 -1.00 -8.25
N LYS A 28 -1.50 -1.39 -7.31
CA LYS A 28 -2.76 -0.70 -7.04
C LYS A 28 -2.87 -0.22 -5.60
N VAL A 29 -3.59 0.88 -5.44
CA VAL A 29 -4.05 1.46 -4.17
C VAL A 29 -5.54 1.79 -4.27
N LEU A 30 -6.19 2.11 -3.16
CA LEU A 30 -7.55 2.63 -3.17
C LEU A 30 -7.50 4.15 -3.36
N TYR A 31 -7.85 4.63 -4.54
CA TYR A 31 -8.02 6.05 -4.83
C TYR A 31 -9.52 6.32 -5.00
N ASN A 32 -10.08 7.23 -4.18
CA ASN A 32 -11.54 7.43 -4.08
C ASN A 32 -12.31 6.12 -3.88
N ASN A 33 -11.80 5.24 -3.00
CA ASN A 33 -12.33 3.90 -2.71
C ASN A 33 -12.34 2.92 -3.90
N MET A 34 -11.67 3.23 -5.01
CA MET A 34 -11.57 2.37 -6.19
C MET A 34 -10.14 1.84 -6.33
N PRO A 35 -9.95 0.55 -6.68
CA PRO A 35 -8.63 0.03 -7.03
C PRO A 35 -8.07 0.73 -8.27
N THR A 36 -7.02 1.54 -8.09
CA THR A 36 -6.39 2.35 -9.14
C THR A 36 -4.90 2.06 -9.19
N TYR A 37 -4.30 2.06 -10.38
CA TYR A 37 -2.86 1.89 -10.50
C TYR A 37 -2.12 3.09 -9.90
N ILE A 38 -1.03 2.85 -9.18
CA ILE A 38 -0.25 3.92 -8.56
C ILE A 38 0.31 4.87 -9.63
N ASP A 39 0.72 4.36 -10.79
CA ASP A 39 1.36 5.17 -11.85
C ASP A 39 0.37 6.13 -12.51
N ASP A 40 -0.93 5.81 -12.49
CA ASP A 40 -1.99 6.70 -13.01
C ASP A 40 -2.15 7.95 -12.14
N ILE A 41 -1.78 7.87 -10.86
CA ILE A 41 -2.06 8.91 -9.88
C ILE A 41 -0.78 9.54 -9.28
N LEU A 42 0.34 8.82 -9.32
CA LEU A 42 1.69 9.24 -8.96
C LEU A 42 2.68 8.72 -10.02
N PRO A 43 2.75 9.37 -11.20
CA PRO A 43 3.65 8.99 -12.27
C PRO A 43 5.11 8.85 -11.83
N GLY A 44 5.74 7.73 -12.18
CA GLY A 44 7.14 7.48 -11.80
C GLY A 44 7.33 7.03 -10.35
N ALA A 45 6.25 6.72 -9.64
CA ALA A 45 6.34 5.99 -8.38
C ALA A 45 7.00 4.62 -8.57
N ILE A 46 7.87 4.24 -7.64
CA ILE A 46 8.54 2.94 -7.66
C ILE A 46 8.00 2.10 -6.52
N ILE A 47 7.42 0.94 -6.85
CA ILE A 47 6.95 -0.04 -5.88
C ILE A 47 7.87 -1.26 -5.88
N TYR A 48 8.18 -1.78 -4.69
CA TYR A 48 8.74 -3.11 -4.54
C TYR A 48 8.22 -3.80 -3.29
N ASN A 49 8.06 -5.12 -3.38
CA ASN A 49 7.64 -5.97 -2.26
C ASN A 49 8.71 -6.99 -1.94
N LYS A 50 8.98 -7.19 -0.65
CA LYS A 50 9.89 -8.21 -0.14
C LYS A 50 9.16 -9.12 0.85
N TYR A 51 9.18 -10.42 0.61
CA TYR A 51 8.67 -11.41 1.56
C TYR A 51 9.80 -11.89 2.49
N ASP A 52 9.59 -11.83 3.80
CA ASP A 52 10.46 -12.46 4.80
C ASP A 52 9.82 -13.79 5.24
N ALA A 53 10.43 -14.90 4.81
CA ALA A 53 9.96 -16.24 5.10
C ALA A 53 10.07 -16.62 6.59
N ARG A 54 11.00 -16.04 7.34
CA ARG A 54 11.17 -16.33 8.78
C ARG A 54 10.04 -15.75 9.60
N THR A 55 9.67 -14.50 9.30
CA THR A 55 8.62 -13.78 10.04
C THR A 55 7.24 -13.90 9.38
N ARG A 56 7.17 -14.45 8.17
CA ARG A 56 5.96 -14.53 7.32
C ARG A 56 5.31 -13.15 7.12
N LEU A 57 6.15 -12.14 6.86
CA LEU A 57 5.73 -10.76 6.64
C LEU A 57 6.04 -10.36 5.20
N ILE A 58 5.21 -9.48 4.64
CA ILE A 58 5.53 -8.73 3.43
C ILE A 58 5.92 -7.31 3.85
N GLU A 59 7.04 -6.83 3.32
CA GLU A 59 7.45 -5.43 3.32
C GLU A 59 7.08 -4.84 1.96
N TYR A 60 6.08 -3.97 1.94
CA TYR A 60 5.71 -3.14 0.80
C TYR A 60 6.48 -1.82 0.91
N THR A 61 7.14 -1.41 -0.17
CA THR A 61 7.78 -0.11 -0.24
C THR A 61 7.29 0.67 -1.45
N LEU A 62 6.93 1.93 -1.21
CA LEU A 62 6.57 2.91 -2.21
C LEU A 62 7.58 4.07 -2.13
N ARG A 63 8.26 4.36 -3.23
CA ARG A 63 9.01 5.61 -3.40
C ARG A 63 8.14 6.63 -4.09
N ILE A 64 7.95 7.75 -3.41
CA ILE A 64 7.20 8.89 -3.92
C ILE A 64 8.10 9.65 -4.89
N PRO A 65 7.66 9.87 -6.14
CA PRO A 65 8.43 10.63 -7.13
C PRO A 65 8.54 12.10 -6.69
N PRO A 66 9.59 12.82 -7.12
CA PRO A 66 9.71 14.25 -6.85
C PRO A 66 8.66 15.09 -7.59
N TYR A 67 8.17 14.59 -8.75
CA TYR A 67 7.13 15.25 -9.54
C TYR A 67 5.78 14.76 -9.04
N VAL A 68 5.06 15.64 -8.35
CA VAL A 68 3.72 15.39 -7.86
C VAL A 68 2.88 16.61 -8.22
N PRO A 69 2.17 16.58 -9.37
CA PRO A 69 1.59 17.78 -9.98
C PRO A 69 0.48 18.40 -9.12
N LYS A 70 -0.20 17.60 -8.31
CA LYS A 70 -1.25 18.00 -7.38
C LYS A 70 -1.23 17.13 -6.13
N HIS A 71 -1.77 17.67 -5.04
CA HIS A 71 -2.04 16.91 -3.84
C HIS A 71 -2.86 15.65 -4.16
N ILE A 72 -2.51 14.55 -3.51
CA ILE A 72 -3.22 13.28 -3.67
C ILE A 72 -3.32 12.50 -2.37
N GLN A 73 -4.48 11.90 -2.17
CA GLN A 73 -4.76 10.97 -1.08
C GLN A 73 -5.17 9.61 -1.64
N PHE A 74 -4.60 8.56 -1.09
CA PHE A 74 -5.01 7.18 -1.38
C PHE A 74 -4.88 6.34 -0.11
N SER A 75 -5.50 5.17 -0.11
CA SER A 75 -5.47 4.28 1.04
C SER A 75 -5.15 2.83 0.68
N ILE A 76 -4.75 2.09 1.70
CA ILE A 76 -4.54 0.64 1.68
C ILE A 76 -5.27 0.06 2.89
N GLU A 77 -6.00 -1.02 2.69
CA GLU A 77 -6.70 -1.72 3.77
C GLU A 77 -6.04 -3.09 4.02
N PHE A 78 -5.70 -3.36 5.27
CA PHE A 78 -5.31 -4.68 5.76
C PHE A 78 -6.46 -5.26 6.56
N ASN A 79 -7.03 -6.35 6.08
CA ASN A 79 -8.23 -6.92 6.66
C ASN A 79 -7.92 -8.29 7.26
N ASN A 80 -8.06 -8.40 8.59
CA ASN A 80 -7.97 -9.66 9.32
C ASN A 80 -9.30 -10.01 10.04
N ARG A 81 -10.41 -9.34 9.69
CA ARG A 81 -11.68 -9.43 10.44
C ARG A 81 -12.27 -10.84 10.49
N TYR A 82 -11.89 -11.71 9.56
CA TYR A 82 -12.43 -13.06 9.48
C TYR A 82 -11.61 -14.09 10.27
N THR A 83 -10.47 -13.69 10.82
CA THR A 83 -9.68 -14.56 11.68
C THR A 83 -10.26 -14.56 13.09
N LEU A 84 -10.50 -15.75 13.62
CA LEU A 84 -10.96 -15.98 14.99
C LEU A 84 -9.90 -16.80 15.73
N THR A 85 -9.52 -16.35 16.92
CA THR A 85 -8.52 -17.03 17.76
C THR A 85 -8.95 -17.02 19.22
N ASN A 86 -8.44 -17.96 20.00
CA ASN A 86 -8.69 -18.00 21.43
C ASN A 86 -7.55 -17.29 22.16
N TYR A 87 -7.88 -16.32 22.98
CA TYR A 87 -6.95 -15.60 23.84
C TYR A 87 -7.46 -15.68 25.27
N ASN A 88 -6.72 -16.33 26.17
CA ASN A 88 -7.13 -16.56 27.56
C ASN A 88 -8.58 -17.12 27.69
N GLU A 89 -8.90 -18.15 26.91
CA GLU A 89 -10.23 -18.80 26.86
C GLU A 89 -11.37 -17.94 26.26
N GLU A 90 -11.09 -16.70 25.86
CA GLU A 90 -12.03 -15.84 25.14
C GLU A 90 -11.80 -15.92 23.62
N ARG A 91 -12.90 -15.95 22.86
CA ARG A 91 -12.85 -15.91 21.39
C ARG A 91 -12.72 -14.47 20.93
N VAL A 92 -11.57 -14.12 20.37
CA VAL A 92 -11.28 -12.79 19.82
C VAL A 92 -11.29 -12.82 18.29
N GLN A 93 -11.75 -11.72 17.71
CA GLN A 93 -11.83 -11.52 16.26
C GLN A 93 -10.74 -10.55 15.80
N GLY A 94 -10.17 -10.79 14.63
CA GLY A 94 -9.21 -9.88 14.04
C GLY A 94 -9.82 -8.53 13.64
N ASN A 95 -8.95 -7.57 13.31
CA ASN A 95 -9.34 -6.20 13.00
C ASN A 95 -9.10 -5.84 11.53
N ILE A 96 -9.59 -4.67 11.14
CA ILE A 96 -9.26 -4.02 9.87
C ILE A 96 -8.38 -2.80 10.18
N ALA A 97 -7.29 -2.64 9.45
CA ALA A 97 -6.42 -1.47 9.52
C ALA A 97 -6.44 -0.73 8.18
N TYR A 98 -6.67 0.58 8.23
CA TYR A 98 -6.59 1.47 7.07
C TYR A 98 -5.33 2.32 7.17
N ILE A 99 -4.51 2.30 6.13
CA ILE A 99 -3.37 3.21 5.96
C ILE A 99 -3.78 4.25 4.95
N ASN A 100 -4.04 5.47 5.43
CA ASN A 100 -4.31 6.63 4.59
C ASN A 100 -2.99 7.36 4.32
N VAL A 101 -2.64 7.50 3.05
CA VAL A 101 -1.42 8.16 2.61
C VAL A 101 -1.83 9.48 1.98
N ASP A 102 -1.31 10.56 2.55
CA ASP A 102 -1.44 11.90 2.01
C ASP A 102 -0.10 12.30 1.41
N VAL A 103 -0.10 12.60 0.11
CA VAL A 103 1.06 13.08 -0.63
C VAL A 103 0.80 14.51 -1.05
N ASN A 104 1.51 15.42 -0.40
CA ASN A 104 1.50 16.84 -0.74
C ASN A 104 1.96 17.07 -2.18
N GLN A 105 1.49 18.17 -2.77
CA GLN A 105 2.02 18.64 -4.04
C GLN A 105 3.54 18.82 -3.93
N GLY A 106 4.25 18.22 -4.88
CA GLY A 106 5.70 18.26 -4.97
C GLY A 106 6.16 19.40 -5.86
N TYR A 107 7.28 19.19 -6.55
CA TYR A 107 7.72 20.14 -7.56
C TYR A 107 6.73 20.17 -8.72
N LYS A 108 6.28 21.38 -9.10
CA LYS A 108 5.45 21.60 -10.29
C LYS A 108 6.21 21.34 -11.58
N GLU A 109 7.52 21.53 -11.55
CA GLU A 109 8.44 21.30 -12.66
C GLU A 109 9.71 20.68 -12.11
N ILE A 110 10.28 19.74 -12.87
CA ILE A 110 11.59 19.17 -12.60
C ILE A 110 12.47 19.51 -13.79
N ASN A 111 13.70 19.97 -13.52
CA ASN A 111 14.70 20.18 -14.56
C ASN A 111 15.00 18.85 -15.25
N GLY A 112 14.46 18.67 -16.46
CA GLY A 112 14.55 17.44 -17.24
C GLY A 112 13.55 17.46 -18.41
N CYS A 113 13.51 16.36 -19.17
CA CYS A 113 12.59 16.18 -20.29
C CYS A 113 11.81 14.87 -20.12
N ASP A 114 10.49 14.91 -20.26
CA ASP A 114 9.67 13.72 -20.45
C ASP A 114 9.64 13.36 -21.95
N PHE A 115 10.50 12.42 -22.35
CA PHE A 115 10.55 11.93 -23.74
C PHE A 115 9.36 11.02 -24.11
N THR A 116 8.52 10.63 -23.14
CA THR A 116 7.32 9.82 -23.41
C THR A 116 6.13 10.69 -23.82
N GLY A 117 6.15 11.99 -23.47
CA GLY A 117 5.04 12.93 -23.70
C GLY A 117 3.75 12.57 -22.95
N LYS A 118 3.82 11.62 -22.00
CA LYS A 118 2.66 11.11 -21.28
C LYS A 118 2.27 12.02 -20.12
N TYR A 119 3.20 12.84 -19.62
CA TYR A 119 3.04 13.61 -18.39
C TYR A 119 3.34 15.12 -18.57
N SER A 120 3.49 15.56 -19.81
CA SER A 120 3.66 16.95 -20.27
C SER A 120 2.34 17.68 -20.50
#